data_AF-A0AAD5S0X5-F1
#
_entry.id   AF-A0AAD5S0X5-F1
#
_cell.length_a   1.000
_cell.length_b   1.000
_cell.length_c   1.000
_cell.angle_alpha   90.00
_cell.angle_beta   90.00
_cell.angle_gamma   90.00
#
_symmetry.space_group_name_H-M   'P 1'
#
loop_
_entity.id
_entity.type
_entity.pdbx_description
1 polymer ?
#
loop_
_entity_poly.entity_id
_entity_poly.type
_entity_poly.pdbx_seq_one_letter_code
_entity_poly.pdbx_strand_id
1 'polypeptide(L)'
;ISTNPWTNTSYLRTLAGSDRTVPIELGRSYTDSSWSQKLMTFGEFIDQFLSPSSSSSSEEREGGKEIGYLAQHDLFSQIPQLRNDIVTPDYCYVDLPDSENEEVVTNAWVVGAKYFRLYSPEETPRLYPFEESMMENTSQVDVENPNLEEFPEFAKAKYVEGVVESGEVLFIP
;
A
#
# COMPACT_ATOMS: atom_id res chain seq x y z
N ILE A 1 -13.35 -2.62 -19.88
CA ILE A 1 -12.32 -2.97 -18.88
C ILE A 1 -11.16 -3.62 -19.63
N SER A 2 -9.94 -3.16 -19.38
CA SER A 2 -8.73 -3.63 -20.08
C SER A 2 -8.45 -5.10 -19.79
N THR A 3 -7.90 -5.83 -20.77
CA THR A 3 -7.40 -7.20 -20.60
C THR A 3 -5.88 -7.22 -20.37
N ASN A 4 -5.25 -6.06 -20.19
CA ASN A 4 -3.80 -5.97 -20.02
C ASN A 4 -3.39 -6.56 -18.67
N PRO A 5 -2.46 -7.54 -18.66
CA PRO A 5 -2.10 -8.24 -17.43
C PRO A 5 -1.07 -7.42 -16.66
N TRP A 6 -1.48 -6.71 -15.61
CA TRP A 6 -0.55 -6.09 -14.66
C TRP A 6 0.24 -7.13 -13.85
N THR A 7 -0.18 -8.40 -13.87
CA THR A 7 0.61 -9.55 -13.39
C THR A 7 1.86 -9.81 -14.24
N ASN A 8 1.89 -9.32 -15.49
CA ASN A 8 3.04 -9.46 -16.37
C ASN A 8 4.02 -8.31 -16.15
N THR A 9 5.10 -8.58 -15.44
CA THR A 9 6.15 -7.59 -15.16
C THR A 9 6.80 -7.06 -16.45
N SER A 10 6.84 -7.84 -17.53
CA SER A 10 7.36 -7.37 -18.82
C SER A 10 6.45 -6.32 -19.45
N TYR A 11 5.12 -6.48 -19.32
CA TYR A 11 4.17 -5.47 -19.76
C TYR A 11 4.37 -4.15 -19.01
N LEU A 12 4.43 -4.20 -17.67
CA LEU A 12 4.69 -3.02 -16.85
C LEU A 12 6.03 -2.38 -17.19
N ARG A 13 7.08 -3.18 -17.40
CA ARG A 13 8.42 -2.69 -17.79
C ARG A 13 8.39 -1.96 -19.12
N THR A 14 7.74 -2.53 -20.14
CA THR A 14 7.61 -1.89 -21.46
C THR A 14 6.82 -0.60 -21.39
N LEU A 15 5.73 -0.58 -20.61
CA LEU A 15 4.85 0.59 -20.52
C LEU A 15 5.48 1.74 -19.71
N ALA A 16 6.08 1.41 -18.57
CA ALA A 16 6.73 2.38 -17.70
C ALA A 16 8.05 2.91 -18.28
N GLY A 17 8.76 2.08 -19.04
CA GLY A 17 10.15 2.26 -19.40
C GLY A 17 11.09 1.84 -18.26
N SER A 18 12.21 1.20 -18.61
CA SER A 18 13.16 0.70 -17.60
C SER A 18 13.86 1.83 -16.83
N ASP A 19 14.14 2.97 -17.45
CA ASP A 19 15.00 4.02 -16.89
C ASP A 19 14.26 5.05 -16.03
N ARG A 20 12.94 4.91 -15.90
CA ARG A 20 12.13 5.87 -15.13
C ARG A 20 12.41 5.72 -13.64
N THR A 21 12.84 6.79 -12.99
CA THR A 21 13.09 6.79 -11.55
C THR A 21 11.80 6.77 -10.74
N VAL A 22 11.70 5.89 -9.75
CA VAL A 22 10.59 5.80 -8.81
C VAL A 22 11.10 5.77 -7.36
N PRO A 23 10.35 6.32 -6.40
CA PRO A 23 10.67 6.22 -4.99
C PRO A 23 10.23 4.86 -4.44
N ILE A 24 11.15 4.12 -3.83
CA ILE A 24 10.88 2.83 -3.19
C ILE A 24 11.13 2.95 -1.69
N GLU A 25 10.13 2.58 -0.90
CA GLU A 25 10.24 2.39 0.54
C GLU A 25 10.86 1.02 0.81
N LEU A 26 11.86 0.98 1.67
CA LEU A 26 12.59 -0.22 2.07
C LEU A 26 12.35 -0.45 3.56
N GLY A 27 11.96 -1.67 3.92
CA GLY A 27 11.66 -2.06 5.30
C GLY A 27 10.27 -2.67 5.46
N ARG A 28 9.96 -3.12 6.69
CA ARG A 28 8.67 -3.77 6.99
C ARG A 28 7.52 -2.78 7.15
N SER A 29 7.77 -1.67 7.84
CA SER A 29 6.80 -0.62 8.14
C SER A 29 7.52 0.73 8.16
N TYR A 30 6.83 1.80 7.79
CA TYR A 30 7.34 3.18 7.89
C TYR A 30 7.54 3.67 9.34
N THR A 31 6.98 2.94 10.31
CA THR A 31 7.20 3.16 11.74
C THR A 31 8.46 2.47 12.28
N ASP A 32 9.11 1.63 11.49
CA ASP A 32 10.33 0.91 11.89
C ASP A 32 11.56 1.82 11.72
N SER A 33 12.47 1.82 12.70
CA SER A 33 13.76 2.52 12.64
C SER A 33 14.64 2.12 11.44
N SER A 34 14.42 0.92 10.90
CA SER A 34 15.13 0.42 9.73
C SER A 34 14.52 0.88 8.40
N TRP A 35 13.38 1.58 8.43
CA TRP A 35 12.74 2.11 7.25
C TRP A 35 13.60 3.18 6.59
N SER A 36 13.65 3.12 5.25
CA SER A 36 14.31 4.15 4.46
C SER A 36 13.63 4.28 3.10
N GLN A 37 13.89 5.39 2.42
CA GLN A 37 13.42 5.61 1.05
C GLN A 37 14.61 5.71 0.10
N LYS A 38 14.53 5.02 -1.04
CA LYS A 38 15.57 5.02 -2.07
C LYS A 38 14.95 5.29 -3.44
N LEU A 39 15.58 6.17 -4.20
CA LEU A 39 15.30 6.33 -5.62
C LEU A 39 16.03 5.24 -6.41
N MET A 40 15.29 4.52 -7.24
CA MET A 40 15.85 3.57 -8.22
C MET A 40 15.02 3.61 -9.49
N THR A 41 15.53 3.01 -10.55
CA THR A 41 14.76 2.91 -11.80
C THR A 41 13.66 1.85 -11.67
N PHE A 42 12.58 2.02 -12.43
CA PHE A 42 11.46 1.09 -12.43
C PHE A 42 11.88 -0.31 -12.91
N GLY A 43 12.83 -0.38 -13.84
CA GLY A 43 13.45 -1.65 -14.26
C GLY A 43 14.19 -2.34 -13.12
N GLU A 44 15.00 -1.61 -12.36
CA GLU A 44 15.71 -2.15 -11.18
C GLU A 44 14.73 -2.65 -10.11
N PHE A 45 13.65 -1.89 -9.87
CA PHE A 45 12.60 -2.30 -8.93
C PHE A 45 11.95 -3.64 -9.34
N ILE A 46 11.59 -3.79 -10.62
CA ILE A 46 11.04 -5.04 -11.15
C ILE A 46 12.03 -6.20 -10.97
N ASP A 47 13.30 -5.99 -11.29
CA ASP A 47 14.32 -7.04 -11.24
C ASP A 47 14.61 -7.49 -9.81
N GLN A 48 14.64 -6.56 -8.86
CA GLN A 48 14.99 -6.85 -7.45
C GLN A 48 13.81 -7.39 -6.64
N PHE A 49 12.62 -6.82 -6.80
CA PHE A 49 11.49 -7.06 -5.88
C PHE A 49 10.34 -7.86 -6.49
N LEU A 50 10.14 -7.81 -7.82
CA LEU A 50 8.98 -8.45 -8.47
C LEU A 50 9.33 -9.69 -9.30
N SER A 51 10.57 -9.80 -9.79
CA SER A 51 10.99 -10.95 -10.57
C SER A 51 11.07 -12.21 -9.70
N PRO A 52 10.46 -13.34 -10.12
CA PRO A 52 10.61 -14.60 -9.41
C PRO A 52 12.09 -14.96 -9.39
N SER A 53 12.66 -15.10 -8.20
CA SER A 53 14.06 -15.46 -8.01
C SER A 53 14.31 -16.82 -8.68
N SER A 54 14.91 -16.82 -9.88
CA SER A 54 15.51 -18.01 -10.43
C SER A 54 16.71 -18.37 -9.56
N SER A 55 16.62 -19.50 -8.84
CA SER A 55 17.50 -20.03 -7.77
C SER A 55 17.03 -19.61 -6.35
N SER A 56 16.60 -20.49 -5.43
CA SER A 56 17.16 -21.82 -5.10
C SER A 56 18.69 -21.84 -5.13
N SER A 57 19.30 -20.81 -4.57
CA SER A 57 20.66 -20.85 -4.06
C SER A 57 20.59 -20.44 -2.61
N SER A 58 20.50 -21.47 -1.79
CA SER A 58 20.82 -21.54 -0.37
C SER A 58 22.09 -20.76 -0.03
N GLU A 59 21.94 -19.48 0.24
CA GLU A 59 22.72 -18.81 1.27
C GLU A 59 21.69 -18.08 2.13
N GLU A 60 21.44 -18.66 3.30
CA GLU A 60 20.79 -17.99 4.41
C GLU A 60 21.58 -16.73 4.72
N ARG A 61 21.26 -15.62 4.04
CA ARG A 61 21.53 -14.31 4.59
C ARG A 61 20.64 -14.23 5.82
N GLU A 62 21.25 -14.12 7.00
CA GLU A 62 20.60 -13.99 8.32
C GLU A 62 19.67 -12.77 8.45
N GLY A 63 19.42 -12.01 7.38
CA GLY A 63 18.32 -11.07 7.25
C GLY A 63 17.40 -11.53 6.14
N GLY A 64 16.12 -11.77 6.44
CA GLY A 64 15.11 -12.10 5.44
C GLY A 64 15.15 -11.18 4.23
N LYS A 65 14.68 -11.66 3.07
CA LYS A 65 14.68 -10.91 1.80
C LYS A 65 14.15 -9.49 2.05
N GLU A 66 14.97 -8.49 1.69
CA GLU A 66 14.63 -7.08 1.84
C GLU A 66 13.29 -6.79 1.14
N ILE A 67 12.39 -6.12 1.84
CA ILE A 67 11.04 -5.81 1.35
C ILE A 67 11.07 -4.40 0.76
N GLY A 68 10.57 -4.26 -0.46
CA GLY A 68 10.48 -2.99 -1.17
C GLY A 68 9.06 -2.69 -1.61
N TYR A 69 8.57 -1.49 -1.31
CA TYR A 69 7.24 -1.01 -1.68
C TYR A 69 7.33 0.26 -2.53
N LEU A 70 6.68 0.24 -3.70
CA LEU A 70 6.34 1.47 -4.42
C LEU A 70 5.01 1.98 -3.85
N ALA A 71 5.09 2.79 -2.81
CA ALA A 71 3.95 3.33 -2.07
C ALA A 71 3.91 4.86 -2.12
N GLN A 72 2.75 5.45 -1.81
CA GLN A 72 2.53 6.89 -1.72
C GLN A 72 3.04 7.72 -2.92
N HIS A 73 2.99 7.13 -4.11
CA HIS A 73 3.48 7.77 -5.34
C HIS A 73 2.39 7.79 -6.40
N ASP A 74 2.13 8.97 -6.98
CA ASP A 74 1.18 9.13 -8.09
C ASP A 74 1.79 8.59 -9.39
N LEU A 75 1.81 7.27 -9.48
CA LEU A 75 2.36 6.53 -10.61
C LEU A 75 1.64 6.87 -11.91
N PHE A 76 0.35 7.22 -11.85
CA PHE A 76 -0.45 7.53 -13.03
C PHE A 76 -0.13 8.92 -13.62
N SER A 77 0.30 9.88 -12.80
CA SER A 77 0.83 11.15 -13.32
C SER A 77 2.20 10.96 -13.98
N GLN A 78 3.02 10.06 -13.43
CA GLN A 78 4.32 9.74 -14.00
C GLN A 78 4.22 8.87 -15.27
N ILE A 79 3.26 7.95 -15.31
CA ILE A 79 3.03 6.97 -16.40
C ILE A 79 1.54 7.03 -16.81
N PRO A 80 1.12 8.07 -17.56
CA PRO A 80 -0.29 8.27 -17.92
C PRO A 80 -0.92 7.11 -18.69
N GLN A 81 -0.11 6.31 -19.40
CA GLN A 81 -0.60 5.17 -20.17
C GLN A 81 -1.25 4.09 -19.28
N LEU A 82 -0.85 3.97 -18.01
CA LEU A 82 -1.49 3.05 -17.05
C LEU A 82 -2.96 3.43 -16.77
N ARG A 83 -3.34 4.70 -16.97
CA ARG A 83 -4.74 5.13 -16.81
C ARG A 83 -5.67 4.49 -17.83
N ASN A 84 -5.16 4.05 -18.98
CA ASN A 84 -5.98 3.36 -19.99
C ASN A 84 -6.44 1.96 -19.54
N ASP A 85 -5.84 1.41 -18.49
CA ASP A 85 -6.17 0.09 -17.98
C ASP A 85 -7.24 0.09 -16.89
N ILE A 86 -7.48 1.26 -16.29
CA ILE A 86 -8.42 1.43 -15.19
C ILE A 86 -9.58 2.34 -15.60
N VAL A 87 -10.68 2.25 -14.85
CA VAL A 87 -11.82 3.16 -14.98
C VAL A 87 -12.11 3.68 -13.57
N THR A 88 -12.24 5.00 -13.44
CA THR A 88 -12.72 5.61 -12.20
C THR A 88 -14.18 5.19 -11.97
N PRO A 89 -14.53 4.53 -10.86
CA PRO A 89 -15.90 4.15 -10.59
C PRO A 89 -16.84 5.37 -10.52
N ASP A 90 -18.08 5.21 -11.01
CA ASP A 90 -19.06 6.31 -11.02
C ASP A 90 -19.34 6.89 -9.62
N TYR A 91 -19.19 6.07 -8.57
CA TYR A 91 -19.33 6.47 -7.16
C TYR A 91 -18.36 7.58 -6.75
N CYS A 92 -17.20 7.71 -7.39
CA CYS A 92 -16.23 8.77 -7.10
C CYS A 92 -16.71 10.16 -7.53
N TYR A 93 -17.81 10.25 -8.30
CA TYR A 93 -18.42 11.52 -8.71
C TYR A 93 -19.64 11.91 -7.86
N VAL A 94 -19.97 11.12 -6.83
CA VAL A 94 -21.10 11.41 -5.96
C VAL A 94 -20.65 12.38 -4.86
N ASP A 95 -21.14 13.62 -4.91
CA ASP A 95 -21.00 14.57 -3.81
C ASP A 95 -21.86 14.10 -2.63
N LEU A 96 -21.22 13.85 -1.49
CA LEU A 96 -21.94 13.53 -0.26
C LEU A 96 -22.32 14.83 0.47
N PRO A 97 -23.60 15.02 0.84
CA PRO A 97 -23.95 16.12 1.73
C PRO A 97 -23.20 15.90 3.04
N ASP A 98 -22.41 16.90 3.46
CA ASP A 98 -21.51 16.91 4.63
C ASP A 98 -20.04 16.49 4.40
N SER A 99 -19.61 16.14 3.18
CA SER A 99 -18.16 16.05 2.89
C SER A 99 -17.59 17.46 2.73
N GLU A 100 -16.71 17.90 3.63
CA GLU A 100 -16.00 19.17 3.51
C GLU A 100 -14.99 19.16 2.34
N ASN A 101 -15.42 19.09 1.08
CA ASN A 101 -14.55 19.08 -0.11
C ASN A 101 -13.29 18.19 0.02
N GLU A 102 -13.37 17.09 0.78
CA GLU A 102 -12.26 16.16 0.86
C GLU A 102 -12.22 15.39 -0.46
N GLU A 103 -11.12 15.55 -1.18
CA GLU A 103 -10.93 14.93 -2.48
C GLU A 103 -10.94 13.41 -2.30
N VAL A 104 -11.82 12.70 -3.02
CA VAL A 104 -11.90 11.23 -2.96
C VAL A 104 -10.56 10.64 -3.40
N VAL A 105 -9.78 10.16 -2.43
CA VAL A 105 -8.50 9.52 -2.72
C VAL A 105 -8.76 8.15 -3.33
N THR A 106 -8.57 8.05 -4.65
CA THR A 106 -8.71 6.79 -5.36
C THR A 106 -7.41 5.98 -5.26
N ASN A 107 -7.39 4.99 -4.36
CA ASN A 107 -6.32 4.01 -4.29
C ASN A 107 -6.68 2.79 -5.16
N ALA A 108 -5.78 2.37 -6.05
CA ALA A 108 -6.00 1.22 -6.93
C ALA A 108 -5.03 0.07 -6.61
N TRP A 109 -5.58 -1.08 -6.21
CA TRP A 109 -4.87 -2.35 -6.16
C TRP A 109 -5.32 -3.25 -7.29
N VAL A 110 -4.42 -3.48 -8.25
CA VAL A 110 -4.78 -4.14 -9.50
C VAL A 110 -4.40 -5.63 -9.51
N VAL A 111 -3.47 -6.05 -8.65
CA VAL A 111 -2.96 -7.43 -8.63
C VAL A 111 -2.81 -7.94 -7.20
N GLY A 112 -3.17 -9.21 -7.00
CA GLY A 112 -3.04 -9.93 -5.73
C GLY A 112 -4.30 -9.86 -4.88
N ALA A 113 -4.14 -10.23 -3.61
CA ALA A 113 -5.16 -10.11 -2.59
C ALA A 113 -4.56 -9.35 -1.41
N LYS A 114 -5.36 -8.52 -0.75
CA LYS A 114 -4.92 -7.78 0.44
C LYS A 114 -5.88 -7.97 1.58
N TYR A 115 -5.34 -8.39 2.70
CA TYR A 115 -6.04 -8.34 3.97
C TYR A 115 -6.13 -6.88 4.43
N PHE A 116 -7.28 -6.49 4.97
CA PHE A 116 -7.51 -5.19 5.57
C PHE A 116 -8.21 -5.34 6.92
N ARG A 117 -7.96 -4.38 7.82
CA ARG A 117 -8.72 -4.17 9.05
C ARG A 117 -9.03 -2.68 9.18
N LEU A 118 -10.30 -2.35 9.31
CA LEU A 118 -10.82 -0.99 9.41
C LEU A 118 -11.40 -0.77 10.81
N TYR A 119 -11.09 0.39 11.36
CA TYR A 119 -11.61 0.87 12.64
C TYR A 119 -12.43 2.13 12.40
N SER A 120 -13.58 2.24 13.08
CA SER A 120 -14.37 3.48 13.05
C SER A 120 -13.57 4.62 13.67
N PRO A 121 -13.72 5.89 13.21
CA PRO A 121 -13.15 7.04 13.89
C PRO A 121 -13.52 7.13 15.39
N GLU A 122 -14.66 6.56 15.79
CA GLU A 122 -15.08 6.46 17.20
C GLU A 122 -14.14 5.59 18.06
N GLU A 123 -13.38 4.70 17.44
CA GLU A 123 -12.43 3.80 18.09
C GLU A 123 -11.05 4.43 18.28
N THR A 124 -10.79 5.63 17.73
CA THR A 124 -9.51 6.36 17.84
C THR A 124 -8.88 6.38 19.24
N PRO A 125 -9.64 6.60 20.34
CA PRO A 125 -9.06 6.58 21.69
C PRO A 125 -8.44 5.23 22.10
N ARG A 126 -8.74 4.15 21.38
CA ARG A 126 -8.21 2.80 21.60
C ARG A 126 -7.11 2.41 20.60
N LEU A 127 -6.78 3.28 19.64
CA LEU A 127 -5.80 3.03 18.58
C LEU A 127 -4.44 3.68 18.86
N TYR A 128 -4.31 4.46 19.94
CA TYR A 128 -3.03 5.03 20.39
C TYR A 128 -2.26 5.73 19.25
N PRO A 129 -2.83 6.79 18.65
CA PRO A 129 -2.13 7.54 17.61
C PRO A 129 -0.81 8.13 18.12
N PHE A 130 0.16 8.39 17.25
CA PHE A 130 1.35 9.15 17.62
C PHE A 130 0.97 10.60 18.00
N GLU A 131 1.60 11.16 19.03
CA GLU A 131 1.35 12.55 19.45
C GLU A 131 2.14 13.60 18.63
N GLU A 132 3.03 13.15 17.76
CA GLU A 132 3.81 14.03 16.88
C GLU A 132 2.98 14.51 15.68
N SER A 133 3.00 15.80 15.38
CA SER A 133 2.07 16.46 14.44
C SER A 133 2.08 15.94 13.00
N MET A 134 3.10 15.17 12.59
CA MET A 134 3.16 14.55 11.26
C MET A 134 2.63 13.11 11.21
N MET A 135 2.33 12.48 12.36
CA MET A 135 1.88 11.08 12.45
C MET A 135 0.63 10.89 13.32
N GLU A 136 -0.12 11.95 13.59
CA GLU A 136 -1.35 11.91 14.43
C GLU A 136 -2.42 10.96 13.88
N ASN A 137 -2.40 10.66 12.57
CA ASN A 137 -3.28 9.72 11.91
C ASN A 137 -2.72 8.28 11.85
N THR A 138 -1.56 8.02 12.45
CA THR A 138 -0.91 6.71 12.48
C THR A 138 -1.01 6.10 13.87
N SER A 139 -1.49 4.85 13.95
CA SER A 139 -1.51 4.06 15.18
C SER A 139 -0.11 3.57 15.55
N GLN A 140 0.25 3.65 16.83
CA GLN A 140 1.48 3.05 17.37
C GLN A 140 1.39 1.51 17.45
N VAL A 141 0.17 0.97 17.43
CA VAL A 141 -0.09 -0.46 17.61
C VAL A 141 0.20 -1.24 16.33
N ASP A 142 1.05 -2.26 16.44
CA ASP A 142 1.13 -3.34 15.46
C ASP A 142 -0.18 -4.15 15.49
N VAL A 143 -0.97 -4.04 14.43
CA VAL A 143 -2.32 -4.62 14.35
C VAL A 143 -2.28 -6.15 14.31
N GLU A 144 -1.21 -6.76 13.80
CA GLU A 144 -1.07 -8.21 13.69
C GLU A 144 -0.48 -8.82 14.97
N ASN A 145 0.36 -8.06 15.68
CA ASN A 145 0.98 -8.50 16.93
C ASN A 145 0.99 -7.38 18.00
N PRO A 146 -0.19 -7.02 18.55
CA PRO A 146 -0.31 -5.86 19.43
C PRO A 146 0.35 -6.10 20.79
N ASN A 147 1.15 -5.13 21.25
CA ASN A 147 1.66 -5.12 22.62
C ASN A 147 0.55 -4.68 23.59
N LEU A 148 -0.23 -5.63 24.11
CA LEU A 148 -1.35 -5.34 25.01
C LEU A 148 -0.94 -4.94 26.42
N GLU A 149 0.33 -5.10 26.80
CA GLU A 149 0.85 -4.54 28.06
C GLU A 149 0.96 -3.01 27.95
N GLU A 150 1.36 -2.52 26.78
CA GLU A 150 1.54 -1.10 26.48
C GLU A 150 0.23 -0.45 25.98
N PHE A 151 -0.55 -1.18 25.18
CA PHE A 151 -1.79 -0.72 24.53
C PHE A 151 -3.02 -1.54 24.96
N PRO A 152 -3.37 -1.58 26.26
CA PRO A 152 -4.38 -2.51 26.77
C PRO A 152 -5.80 -2.26 26.24
N GLU A 153 -6.15 -1.03 25.88
CA GLU A 153 -7.49 -0.70 25.38
C GLU A 153 -7.69 -1.14 23.91
N PHE A 154 -6.61 -1.42 23.18
CA PHE A 154 -6.68 -1.89 21.79
C PHE A 154 -7.40 -3.22 21.67
N ALA A 155 -7.28 -4.10 22.68
CA ALA A 155 -7.99 -5.38 22.72
C ALA A 155 -9.53 -5.23 22.74
N LYS A 156 -10.04 -4.05 23.09
CA LYS A 156 -11.47 -3.74 23.13
C LYS A 156 -11.94 -2.99 21.87
N ALA A 157 -11.01 -2.61 21.00
CA ALA A 157 -11.33 -1.86 19.79
C ALA A 157 -12.15 -2.71 18.82
N LYS A 158 -13.26 -2.16 18.34
CA LYS A 158 -14.10 -2.85 17.35
C LYS A 158 -13.60 -2.56 15.94
N TYR A 159 -13.63 -3.58 15.09
CA TYR A 159 -13.16 -3.47 13.71
C TYR A 159 -14.01 -4.30 12.74
N VAL A 160 -13.86 -3.97 11.46
CA VAL A 160 -14.28 -4.81 10.33
C VAL A 160 -13.02 -5.25 9.60
N GLU A 161 -12.93 -6.53 9.25
CA GLU A 161 -11.79 -7.07 8.50
C GLU A 161 -12.27 -7.91 7.33
N GLY A 162 -11.39 -8.09 6.36
CA GLY A 162 -11.68 -8.85 5.16
C GLY A 162 -10.46 -8.96 4.26
N VAL A 163 -10.66 -9.58 3.11
CA VAL A 163 -9.67 -9.64 2.04
C VAL A 163 -10.30 -9.01 0.81
N VAL A 164 -9.61 -8.05 0.21
CA VAL A 164 -9.95 -7.53 -1.11
C VAL A 164 -9.18 -8.34 -2.14
N GLU A 165 -9.91 -9.01 -3.03
CA GLU A 165 -9.38 -9.82 -4.11
C GLU A 165 -9.32 -9.05 -5.44
N SER A 166 -8.68 -9.63 -6.45
CA SER A 166 -8.57 -9.02 -7.77
C SER A 166 -9.95 -8.81 -8.40
N GLY A 167 -10.26 -7.56 -8.75
CA GLY A 167 -11.54 -7.17 -9.34
C GLY A 167 -12.56 -6.64 -8.33
N GLU A 168 -12.28 -6.72 -7.03
CA GLU A 168 -13.10 -6.13 -5.98
C GLU A 168 -12.72 -4.66 -5.73
N VAL A 169 -13.66 -3.91 -5.15
CA VAL A 169 -13.46 -2.50 -4.77
C VAL A 169 -13.81 -2.36 -3.29
N LEU A 170 -12.86 -1.85 -2.52
CA LEU A 170 -13.06 -1.48 -1.12
C LEU A 170 -13.30 0.03 -1.02
N PHE A 171 -14.47 0.43 -0.52
CA PHE A 171 -14.77 1.81 -0.16
C PHE A 171 -14.37 2.04 1.30
N ILE A 172 -13.49 3.01 1.54
CA ILE A 172 -13.07 3.45 2.87
C ILE A 172 -13.69 4.84 3.07
N PRO A 173 -14.66 4.99 4.00
CA PRO A 173 -15.32 6.27 4.27
C PRO A 173 -14.39 7.33 4.87
#